data_AF-A0A7J6QQX9-F1
#
_entry.id   AF-A0A7J6QQX9-F1
#
_cell.length_a   1.000
_cell.length_b   1.000
_cell.length_c   1.000
_cell.angle_alpha   90.00
_cell.angle_beta   90.00
_cell.angle_gamma   90.00
#
_symmetry.space_group_name_H-M   'P 1'
#
loop_
_entity.id
_entity.type
_entity.pdbx_description
1 polymer ?
#
loop_
_entity_poly.entity_id
_entity_poly.type
_entity_poly.pdbx_seq_one_letter_code
_entity_poly.pdbx_strand_id
1 'polypeptide(L)'
;MVSWVTRGLKDNWSQVRYASCIAARAVVTKVDTFTDLSIRDRLTTLPNFASMAVAVYLNRHYVAEGVRMHAQGTWRLLVGPHGGSWILVENMPLVLDVLTEAMNAPNHAVREASCHCVREIGSRVLPAVVETSKAEDCEATMRRLVGLLNEATQDESWPVRDTAAQAIGELYSTASLQAKTGSPNKSSGSRCFDTTKHGEEAEGALSTAVESFAATLENLMQDNIPSLRRDAAAALAELAENQPSRVDLFAILRRHLGAAHEQSPNSESFSHYTPSGPFSVPAKKVSHEDYVPPDEVSNQTMYSCGSLAPKTHLGHLKKKSPGGGCMNCSSGDEDRYAVAWERSDGAVDLLASACLLRSDPSDLLDAFVPTLEGIFKLSHFKHNVNLKRTICERFMEVIRARPEIRPRLGGIRKQCLELLQDSASNEENLRTARLCFEDFVRVAAVPAS
;
A
#
# COMPACT_ATOMS: atom_id res chain seq x y z
N MET A 1 8.90 -25.60 -24.44
CA MET A 1 9.93 -24.86 -23.68
C MET A 1 9.34 -23.63 -23.00
N VAL A 2 8.82 -22.65 -23.74
CA VAL A 2 8.24 -21.40 -23.18
C VAL A 2 7.13 -21.67 -22.13
N SER A 3 6.31 -22.71 -22.32
CA SER A 3 5.32 -23.14 -21.33
C SER A 3 5.92 -23.55 -19.99
N TRP A 4 7.04 -24.28 -19.98
CA TRP A 4 7.75 -24.67 -18.76
C TRP A 4 8.38 -23.47 -18.05
N VAL A 5 8.96 -22.54 -18.81
CA VAL A 5 9.48 -21.27 -18.28
C VAL A 5 8.36 -20.47 -17.63
N THR A 6 7.21 -20.37 -18.29
CA THR A 6 6.03 -19.65 -17.78
C THR A 6 5.52 -20.29 -16.49
N ARG A 7 5.46 -21.62 -16.42
CA ARG A 7 5.07 -22.32 -15.19
C ARG A 7 6.03 -22.02 -14.04
N GLY A 8 7.34 -22.01 -14.30
CA GLY A 8 8.32 -21.68 -13.28
C GLY A 8 8.30 -20.20 -12.86
N LEU A 9 7.96 -19.27 -13.76
CA LEU A 9 7.72 -17.86 -13.41
C LEU A 9 6.50 -17.67 -12.49
N LYS A 10 5.54 -18.60 -12.53
CA LYS A 10 4.34 -18.60 -11.69
C LYS A 10 4.48 -19.44 -10.42
N ASP A 11 5.63 -20.10 -10.21
CA ASP A 11 5.84 -21.02 -9.09
C ASP A 11 5.77 -20.32 -7.73
N ASN A 12 5.57 -21.05 -6.64
CA ASN A 12 5.55 -20.44 -5.30
C ASN A 12 6.95 -20.18 -4.74
N TRP A 13 7.97 -20.87 -5.24
CA TRP A 13 9.32 -20.80 -4.71
C TRP A 13 10.16 -19.77 -5.47
N SER A 14 10.78 -18.87 -4.71
CA SER A 14 11.63 -17.80 -5.26
C SER A 14 12.79 -18.34 -6.09
N GLN A 15 13.37 -19.48 -5.71
CA GLN A 15 14.45 -20.14 -6.46
C GLN A 15 13.98 -20.60 -7.85
N VAL A 16 12.77 -21.17 -7.95
CA VAL A 16 12.20 -21.61 -9.22
C VAL A 16 11.86 -20.39 -10.09
N ARG A 17 11.27 -19.35 -9.49
CA ARG A 17 11.03 -18.06 -10.18
C ARG A 17 12.32 -17.46 -10.70
N TYR A 18 13.37 -17.44 -9.89
CA TYR A 18 14.66 -16.86 -10.26
C TYR A 18 15.28 -17.58 -11.46
N ALA A 19 15.36 -18.91 -11.42
CA ALA A 19 15.84 -19.72 -12.54
C ALA A 19 14.98 -19.48 -13.80
N SER A 20 13.67 -19.34 -13.62
CA SER A 20 12.74 -19.07 -14.71
C SER A 20 12.85 -17.65 -15.26
N CYS A 21 13.18 -16.65 -14.45
CA CYS A 21 13.48 -15.29 -14.92
C CYS A 21 14.76 -15.26 -15.77
N ILE A 22 15.78 -16.04 -15.42
CA ILE A 22 16.99 -16.23 -16.24
C ILE A 22 16.62 -16.89 -17.57
N ALA A 23 15.86 -17.99 -17.52
CA ALA A 23 15.41 -18.70 -18.71
C ALA A 23 14.54 -17.83 -19.63
N ALA A 24 13.60 -17.06 -19.05
CA ALA A 24 12.76 -16.13 -19.79
C ALA A 24 13.59 -15.05 -20.49
N ARG A 25 14.62 -14.51 -19.82
CA ARG A 25 15.55 -13.58 -20.46
C ARG A 25 16.24 -14.21 -21.65
N ALA A 26 16.73 -15.44 -21.51
CA ALA A 26 17.39 -16.16 -22.60
C ALA A 26 16.43 -16.42 -23.77
N VAL A 27 15.15 -16.69 -23.50
CA VAL A 27 14.12 -16.78 -24.54
C VAL A 27 13.99 -15.43 -25.25
N VAL A 28 13.82 -14.33 -24.52
CA VAL A 28 13.65 -12.99 -25.11
C VAL A 28 14.86 -12.54 -25.92
N THR A 29 16.08 -12.82 -25.48
CA THR A 29 17.30 -12.36 -26.20
C THR A 29 17.72 -13.25 -27.36
N LYS A 30 17.27 -14.51 -27.40
CA LYS A 30 17.62 -15.45 -28.47
C LYS A 30 16.49 -15.73 -29.44
N VAL A 31 15.25 -15.29 -29.18
CA VAL A 31 14.12 -15.61 -30.06
C VAL A 31 14.31 -15.09 -31.48
N ASP A 32 15.00 -13.96 -31.65
CA ASP A 32 15.30 -13.37 -32.97
C ASP A 32 16.22 -14.26 -33.82
N THR A 33 16.93 -15.23 -33.22
CA THR A 33 17.73 -16.19 -33.98
C THR A 33 16.87 -17.31 -34.59
N PHE A 34 15.58 -17.39 -34.25
CA PHE A 34 14.69 -18.50 -34.64
C PHE A 34 13.41 -18.03 -35.35
N THR A 35 13.17 -16.72 -35.44
CA THR A 35 11.98 -16.16 -36.09
C THR A 35 12.19 -14.68 -36.44
N ASP A 36 11.67 -14.28 -37.61
CA ASP A 36 11.68 -12.89 -38.09
C ASP A 36 10.54 -12.02 -37.51
N LEU A 37 9.72 -12.58 -36.62
CA LEU A 37 8.60 -11.84 -36.02
C LEU A 37 9.11 -10.71 -35.12
N SER A 38 8.43 -9.56 -35.14
CA SER A 38 8.70 -8.53 -34.14
C SER A 38 8.28 -8.98 -32.73
N ILE A 39 8.75 -8.31 -31.68
CA ILE A 39 8.29 -8.60 -30.30
C ILE A 39 6.77 -8.43 -30.19
N ARG A 40 6.23 -7.40 -30.85
CA ARG A 40 4.77 -7.16 -30.89
C ARG A 40 4.04 -8.30 -31.56
N ASP A 41 4.50 -8.76 -32.72
CA ASP A 41 3.89 -9.90 -33.40
C ASP A 41 3.95 -11.16 -32.56
N ARG A 42 5.04 -11.39 -31.82
CA ARG A 42 5.14 -12.54 -30.91
C ARG A 42 4.15 -12.45 -29.76
N LEU A 43 3.95 -11.27 -29.19
CA LEU A 43 2.99 -11.06 -28.11
C LEU A 43 1.53 -11.24 -28.58
N THR A 44 1.22 -10.91 -29.83
CA THR A 44 -0.15 -11.04 -30.36
C THR A 44 -0.44 -12.41 -30.98
N THR A 45 0.57 -13.06 -31.57
CA THR A 45 0.38 -14.32 -32.33
C THR A 45 0.79 -15.58 -31.57
N LEU A 46 1.61 -15.47 -30.51
CA LEU A 46 2.11 -16.62 -29.74
C LEU A 46 1.60 -16.57 -28.29
N PRO A 47 0.49 -17.26 -27.96
CA PRO A 47 -0.13 -17.20 -26.63
C PRO A 47 0.82 -17.55 -25.48
N ASN A 48 1.72 -18.53 -25.70
CA ASN A 48 2.72 -18.92 -24.71
C ASN A 48 3.75 -17.81 -24.46
N PHE A 49 4.10 -17.01 -25.46
CA PHE A 49 5.03 -15.89 -25.32
C PHE A 49 4.36 -14.73 -24.57
N ALA A 50 3.10 -14.42 -24.89
CA ALA A 50 2.29 -13.46 -24.15
C ALA A 50 2.16 -13.85 -22.66
N SER A 51 1.82 -15.11 -22.38
CA SER A 51 1.70 -15.62 -21.01
C SER A 51 3.02 -15.53 -20.24
N MET A 52 4.15 -15.82 -20.89
CA MET A 52 5.48 -15.63 -20.30
C MET A 52 5.74 -14.15 -20.00
N ALA A 53 5.42 -13.24 -20.93
CA ALA A 53 5.63 -11.80 -20.74
C ALA A 53 4.78 -11.24 -19.58
N VAL A 54 3.53 -11.68 -19.45
CA VAL A 54 2.67 -11.33 -18.31
C VAL A 54 3.21 -11.90 -17.00
N ALA A 55 3.76 -13.13 -17.01
CA ALA A 55 4.40 -13.69 -15.82
C ALA A 55 5.71 -12.94 -15.46
N VAL A 56 6.46 -12.43 -16.45
CA VAL A 56 7.59 -11.52 -16.20
C VAL A 56 7.10 -10.21 -15.58
N TYR A 57 5.99 -9.65 -16.08
CA TYR A 57 5.37 -8.45 -15.52
C TYR A 57 5.05 -8.62 -14.02
N LEU A 58 4.40 -9.71 -13.63
CA LEU A 58 4.14 -10.05 -12.21
C LEU A 58 5.41 -10.04 -11.36
N ASN A 59 6.48 -10.66 -11.86
CA ASN A 59 7.73 -10.82 -11.11
C ASN A 59 8.52 -9.51 -10.93
N ARG A 60 8.16 -8.41 -11.61
CA ARG A 60 8.78 -7.08 -11.41
C ARG A 60 8.56 -6.49 -10.03
N HIS A 61 7.54 -7.00 -9.32
CA HIS A 61 7.13 -6.56 -7.99
C HIS A 61 7.33 -7.64 -6.94
N TYR A 62 8.01 -8.74 -7.28
CA TYR A 62 8.26 -9.82 -6.33
C TYR A 62 9.28 -9.39 -5.25
N VAL A 63 9.04 -9.77 -3.99
CA VAL A 63 9.85 -9.30 -2.85
C VAL A 63 11.32 -9.75 -2.90
N ALA A 64 11.61 -10.90 -3.52
CA ALA A 64 12.97 -11.40 -3.61
C ALA A 64 13.76 -10.61 -4.67
N GLU A 65 14.79 -9.89 -4.23
CA GLU A 65 15.55 -8.94 -5.05
C GLU A 65 16.07 -9.54 -6.37
N GLY A 66 16.62 -10.77 -6.31
CA GLY A 66 17.11 -11.45 -7.50
C GLY A 66 16.02 -11.70 -8.54
N VAL A 67 14.83 -12.12 -8.12
CA VAL A 67 13.68 -12.32 -9.02
C VAL A 67 13.25 -10.97 -9.61
N ARG A 68 13.10 -9.96 -8.75
CA ARG A 68 12.67 -8.61 -9.10
C ARG A 68 13.58 -7.96 -10.15
N MET A 69 14.88 -7.92 -9.88
CA MET A 69 15.89 -7.32 -10.75
C MET A 69 15.98 -8.05 -12.09
N HIS A 70 15.90 -9.38 -12.08
CA HIS A 70 15.90 -10.13 -13.32
C HIS A 70 14.63 -9.89 -14.15
N ALA A 71 13.46 -9.91 -13.52
CA ALA A 71 12.19 -9.62 -14.19
C ALA A 71 12.14 -8.20 -14.77
N GLN A 72 12.57 -7.18 -14.01
CA GLN A 72 12.64 -5.79 -14.48
C GLN A 72 13.61 -5.61 -15.65
N GLY A 73 14.77 -6.27 -15.63
CA GLY A 73 15.70 -6.27 -16.76
C GLY A 73 15.10 -6.93 -18.00
N THR A 74 14.40 -8.06 -17.85
CA THR A 74 13.74 -8.75 -18.96
C THR A 74 12.55 -7.95 -19.50
N TRP A 75 11.78 -7.30 -18.62
CA TRP A 75 10.69 -6.41 -19.01
C TRP A 75 11.18 -5.25 -19.86
N ARG A 76 12.31 -4.60 -19.50
CA ARG A 76 12.92 -3.54 -20.30
C ARG A 76 13.27 -3.99 -21.73
N LEU A 77 13.69 -5.24 -21.90
CA LEU A 77 13.95 -5.81 -23.23
C LEU A 77 12.66 -6.03 -24.02
N LEU A 78 11.57 -6.44 -23.37
CA LEU A 78 10.27 -6.65 -24.00
C LEU A 78 9.62 -5.33 -24.45
N VAL A 79 9.70 -4.29 -23.63
CA VAL A 79 8.95 -3.03 -23.86
C VAL A 79 9.76 -1.99 -24.64
N GLY A 80 11.08 -2.06 -24.61
CA GLY A 80 11.96 -1.06 -25.22
C GLY A 80 11.79 0.34 -24.60
N PRO A 81 12.20 1.41 -25.31
CA PRO A 81 12.19 2.77 -24.77
C PRO A 81 10.80 3.40 -24.68
N HIS A 82 9.78 2.82 -25.33
CA HIS A 82 8.44 3.39 -25.46
C HIS A 82 7.48 3.00 -24.33
N GLY A 83 7.92 2.15 -23.40
CA GLY A 83 7.10 1.69 -22.28
C GLY A 83 6.19 0.50 -22.61
N GLY A 84 5.65 -0.13 -21.57
CA GLY A 84 4.98 -1.43 -21.64
C GLY A 84 3.47 -1.44 -21.45
N SER A 85 2.82 -0.27 -21.33
CA SER A 85 1.37 -0.19 -21.09
C SER A 85 0.58 -0.85 -22.23
N TRP A 86 1.00 -0.67 -23.48
CA TRP A 86 0.35 -1.27 -24.64
C TRP A 86 0.33 -2.81 -24.58
N ILE A 87 1.38 -3.46 -24.07
CA ILE A 87 1.43 -4.92 -23.90
C ILE A 87 0.30 -5.37 -22.96
N LEU A 88 0.11 -4.62 -21.87
CA LEU A 88 -0.89 -4.91 -20.86
C LEU A 88 -2.30 -4.65 -21.39
N VAL A 89 -2.52 -3.54 -22.11
CA VAL A 89 -3.81 -3.21 -22.73
C VAL A 89 -4.22 -4.27 -23.75
N GLU A 90 -3.32 -4.63 -24.69
CA GLU A 90 -3.61 -5.63 -25.73
C GLU A 90 -3.84 -7.05 -25.16
N ASN A 91 -3.33 -7.33 -23.96
CA ASN A 91 -3.43 -8.64 -23.30
C ASN A 91 -4.22 -8.60 -21.99
N MET A 92 -5.07 -7.59 -21.77
CA MET A 92 -5.69 -7.33 -20.47
C MET A 92 -6.44 -8.55 -19.89
N PRO A 93 -7.24 -9.33 -20.66
CA PRO A 93 -7.87 -10.53 -20.14
C PRO A 93 -6.87 -11.54 -19.57
N LEU A 94 -5.78 -11.80 -20.30
CA LEU A 94 -4.71 -12.70 -19.87
C LEU A 94 -3.95 -12.14 -18.66
N VAL A 95 -3.71 -10.83 -18.62
CA VAL A 95 -3.11 -10.16 -17.46
C VAL A 95 -3.94 -10.43 -16.22
N LEU A 96 -5.23 -10.12 -16.27
CA LEU A 96 -6.12 -10.30 -15.13
C LEU A 96 -6.25 -11.78 -14.72
N ASP A 97 -6.21 -12.73 -15.65
CA ASP A 97 -6.21 -14.17 -15.35
C ASP A 97 -4.97 -14.58 -14.56
N VAL A 98 -3.79 -14.11 -14.99
CA VAL A 98 -2.52 -14.37 -14.28
C VAL A 98 -2.51 -13.71 -12.90
N LEU A 99 -3.04 -12.49 -12.77
CA LEU A 99 -3.12 -11.80 -11.47
C LEU A 99 -4.12 -12.48 -10.53
N THR A 100 -5.23 -13.01 -11.06
CA THR A 100 -6.21 -13.79 -10.29
C THR A 100 -5.59 -15.10 -9.80
N GLU A 101 -4.85 -15.81 -10.65
CA GLU A 101 -4.08 -17.00 -10.26
C GLU A 101 -3.06 -16.67 -9.17
N ALA A 102 -2.33 -15.55 -9.34
CA ALA A 102 -1.33 -15.09 -8.39
C ALA A 102 -1.94 -14.67 -7.04
N MET A 103 -3.13 -14.06 -7.04
CA MET A 103 -3.85 -13.67 -5.81
C MET A 103 -4.29 -14.90 -5.00
N ASN A 104 -4.53 -16.01 -5.68
CA ASN A 104 -4.90 -17.28 -5.04
C ASN A 104 -3.68 -18.13 -4.62
N ALA A 105 -2.45 -17.62 -4.83
CA ALA A 105 -1.24 -18.36 -4.52
C ALA A 105 -1.04 -18.57 -3.01
N PRO A 106 -0.50 -19.73 -2.59
CA PRO A 106 -0.22 -20.00 -1.19
C PRO A 106 0.88 -19.11 -0.60
N ASN A 107 1.74 -18.51 -1.42
CA ASN A 107 2.82 -17.63 -0.96
C ASN A 107 2.35 -16.17 -0.97
N HIS A 108 2.38 -15.50 0.19
CA HIS A 108 1.98 -14.09 0.32
C HIS A 108 2.81 -13.16 -0.59
N ALA A 109 4.09 -13.45 -0.83
CA ALA A 109 4.93 -12.64 -1.71
C ALA A 109 4.45 -12.65 -3.17
N VAL A 110 3.77 -13.72 -3.60
CA VAL A 110 3.15 -13.81 -4.93
C VAL A 110 1.88 -12.96 -4.98
N ARG A 111 1.07 -13.00 -3.91
CA ARG A 111 -0.15 -12.21 -3.78
C ARG A 111 0.15 -10.71 -3.68
N GLU A 112 1.17 -10.34 -2.91
CA GLU A 112 1.67 -8.97 -2.78
C GLU A 112 2.16 -8.43 -4.13
N ALA A 113 2.94 -9.21 -4.87
CA ALA A 113 3.36 -8.85 -6.23
C ALA A 113 2.15 -8.66 -7.16
N SER A 114 1.11 -9.48 -7.03
CA SER A 114 -0.15 -9.32 -7.76
C SER A 114 -0.85 -8.00 -7.41
N CYS A 115 -0.91 -7.64 -6.12
CA CYS A 115 -1.48 -6.36 -5.67
C CYS A 115 -0.71 -5.17 -6.25
N HIS A 116 0.62 -5.23 -6.27
CA HIS A 116 1.43 -4.18 -6.89
C HIS A 116 1.17 -4.04 -8.39
N CYS A 117 0.95 -5.15 -9.09
CA CYS A 117 0.50 -5.13 -10.49
C CYS A 117 -0.87 -4.46 -10.64
N VAL A 118 -1.85 -4.83 -9.82
CA VAL A 118 -3.20 -4.22 -9.82
C VAL A 118 -3.11 -2.71 -9.60
N ARG A 119 -2.30 -2.28 -8.63
CA ARG A 119 -2.01 -0.86 -8.39
C ARG A 119 -1.42 -0.16 -9.62
N GLU A 120 -0.38 -0.72 -10.23
CA GLU A 120 0.24 -0.16 -11.44
C GLU A 120 -0.75 -0.09 -12.61
N ILE A 121 -1.64 -1.08 -12.75
CA ILE A 121 -2.71 -1.05 -13.73
C ILE A 121 -3.63 0.13 -13.45
N GLY A 122 -4.13 0.26 -12.22
CA GLY A 122 -5.04 1.33 -11.81
C GLY A 122 -4.47 2.73 -12.06
N SER A 123 -3.21 2.99 -11.70
CA SER A 123 -2.62 4.33 -11.83
C SER A 123 -2.02 4.67 -13.19
N ARG A 124 -1.60 3.68 -13.98
CA ARG A 124 -0.80 3.94 -15.20
C ARG A 124 -1.33 3.32 -16.48
N VAL A 125 -2.09 2.24 -16.39
CA VAL A 125 -2.55 1.48 -17.56
C VAL A 125 -4.02 1.77 -17.85
N LEU A 126 -4.83 1.92 -16.80
CA LEU A 126 -6.26 2.16 -16.90
C LEU A 126 -6.61 3.36 -17.79
N PRO A 127 -5.89 4.51 -17.74
CA PRO A 127 -6.12 5.59 -18.70
C PRO A 127 -6.10 5.13 -20.16
N ALA A 128 -5.10 4.35 -20.54
CA ALA A 128 -4.99 3.83 -21.90
C ALA A 128 -6.06 2.77 -22.21
N VAL A 129 -6.48 1.96 -21.23
CA VAL A 129 -7.59 1.00 -21.39
C VAL A 129 -8.87 1.74 -21.74
N VAL A 130 -9.23 2.78 -20.97
CA VAL A 130 -10.46 3.56 -21.17
C VAL A 130 -10.45 4.28 -22.52
N GLU A 131 -9.29 4.76 -22.97
CA GLU A 131 -9.16 5.44 -24.26
C GLU A 131 -9.25 4.51 -25.49
N THR A 132 -8.82 3.24 -25.35
CA THR A 132 -8.60 2.36 -26.52
C THR A 132 -9.51 1.13 -26.58
N SER A 133 -10.14 0.76 -25.48
CA SER A 133 -10.97 -0.45 -25.37
C SER A 133 -12.46 -0.14 -25.49
N LYS A 134 -13.28 -1.17 -25.77
CA LYS A 134 -14.74 -1.03 -25.76
C LYS A 134 -15.25 -0.86 -24.33
N ALA A 135 -16.42 -0.23 -24.18
CA ALA A 135 -17.03 0.08 -22.89
C ALA A 135 -17.19 -1.18 -22.02
N GLU A 136 -17.70 -2.25 -22.62
CA GLU A 136 -17.91 -3.55 -21.98
C GLU A 136 -16.59 -4.17 -21.48
N ASP A 137 -15.48 -3.99 -22.23
CA ASP A 137 -14.16 -4.50 -21.86
C ASP A 137 -13.55 -3.67 -20.71
N CYS A 138 -13.76 -2.35 -20.72
CA CYS A 138 -13.38 -1.46 -19.62
C CYS A 138 -14.14 -1.80 -18.35
N GLU A 139 -15.45 -2.00 -18.45
CA GLU A 139 -16.31 -2.37 -17.31
C GLU A 139 -15.89 -3.72 -16.73
N ALA A 140 -15.70 -4.73 -17.58
CA ALA A 140 -15.21 -6.05 -17.16
C ALA A 140 -13.84 -5.96 -16.48
N THR A 141 -12.92 -5.14 -17.02
CA THR A 141 -11.62 -4.88 -16.41
C THR A 141 -11.77 -4.28 -15.01
N MET A 142 -12.59 -3.24 -14.88
CA MET A 142 -12.83 -2.55 -13.60
C MET A 142 -13.46 -3.48 -12.56
N ARG A 143 -14.50 -4.24 -12.93
CA ARG A 143 -15.12 -5.22 -12.01
C ARG A 143 -14.11 -6.25 -11.51
N ARG A 144 -13.22 -6.73 -12.39
CA ARG A 144 -12.18 -7.69 -12.01
C ARG A 144 -11.11 -7.07 -11.10
N LEU A 145 -10.67 -5.84 -11.37
CA LEU A 145 -9.73 -5.13 -10.50
C LEU A 145 -10.34 -4.90 -9.11
N VAL A 146 -11.60 -4.46 -9.05
CA VAL A 146 -12.36 -4.29 -7.80
C VAL A 146 -12.47 -5.60 -7.03
N GLY A 147 -12.79 -6.70 -7.71
CA GLY A 147 -12.86 -8.04 -7.09
C GLY A 147 -11.54 -8.46 -6.47
N LEU A 148 -10.42 -8.31 -7.20
CA LEU A 148 -9.08 -8.61 -6.70
C LEU A 148 -8.72 -7.76 -5.47
N LEU A 149 -9.06 -6.48 -5.47
CA LEU A 149 -8.78 -5.59 -4.34
C LEU A 149 -9.63 -5.92 -3.12
N ASN A 150 -10.90 -6.31 -3.31
CA ASN A 150 -11.78 -6.70 -2.21
C ASN A 150 -11.31 -8.01 -1.53
N GLU A 151 -10.75 -8.95 -2.29
CA GLU A 151 -10.11 -10.13 -1.72
C GLU A 151 -8.79 -9.76 -1.00
N ALA A 152 -7.97 -8.91 -1.62
CA ALA A 152 -6.65 -8.55 -1.10
C ALA A 152 -6.69 -7.72 0.19
N THR A 153 -7.71 -6.86 0.39
CA THR A 153 -7.88 -6.12 1.65
C THR A 153 -8.28 -7.01 2.82
N GLN A 154 -8.72 -8.25 2.55
CA GLN A 154 -9.05 -9.26 3.56
C GLN A 154 -7.95 -10.33 3.69
N ASP A 155 -6.79 -10.15 3.06
CA ASP A 155 -5.71 -11.13 3.09
C ASP A 155 -5.14 -11.30 4.51
N GLU A 156 -4.73 -12.52 4.86
CA GLU A 156 -4.06 -12.82 6.13
C GLU A 156 -2.74 -12.03 6.32
N SER A 157 -2.08 -11.69 5.22
CA SER A 157 -0.78 -11.05 5.19
C SER A 157 -0.92 -9.53 5.10
N TRP A 158 -0.43 -8.82 6.12
CA TRP A 158 -0.54 -7.35 6.16
C TRP A 158 0.08 -6.64 4.94
N PRO A 159 1.21 -7.06 4.32
CA PRO A 159 1.76 -6.39 3.14
C PRO A 159 0.83 -6.45 1.92
N VAL A 160 0.03 -7.52 1.82
CA VAL A 160 -0.98 -7.68 0.76
C VAL A 160 -2.10 -6.66 0.99
N ARG A 161 -2.61 -6.57 2.23
CA ARG A 161 -3.64 -5.57 2.62
C ARG A 161 -3.15 -4.14 2.42
N ASP A 162 -1.90 -3.86 2.79
CA ASP A 162 -1.25 -2.55 2.68
C ASP A 162 -1.16 -2.12 1.22
N THR A 163 -0.67 -3.00 0.36
CA THR A 163 -0.59 -2.75 -1.08
C THR A 163 -1.98 -2.59 -1.70
N ALA A 164 -2.96 -3.37 -1.25
CA ALA A 164 -4.34 -3.26 -1.71
C ALA A 164 -4.98 -1.91 -1.32
N ALA A 165 -4.75 -1.42 -0.10
CA ALA A 165 -5.19 -0.11 0.34
C ALA A 165 -4.59 1.00 -0.55
N GLN A 166 -3.28 0.96 -0.79
CA GLN A 166 -2.62 1.90 -1.70
C GLN A 166 -3.20 1.82 -3.13
N ALA A 167 -3.48 0.62 -3.62
CA ALA A 167 -4.07 0.40 -4.94
C ALA A 167 -5.49 1.01 -5.05
N ILE A 168 -6.32 0.88 -4.01
CA ILE A 168 -7.64 1.49 -3.96
C ILE A 168 -7.51 3.02 -4.03
N GLY A 169 -6.64 3.62 -3.21
CA GLY A 169 -6.42 5.07 -3.22
C GLY A 169 -6.00 5.59 -4.60
N GLU A 170 -5.02 4.95 -5.24
CA GLU A 170 -4.56 5.32 -6.58
C GLU A 170 -5.62 5.14 -7.68
N LEU A 171 -6.46 4.12 -7.57
CA LEU A 171 -7.54 3.87 -8.51
C LEU A 171 -8.56 5.01 -8.50
N TYR A 172 -8.98 5.46 -7.30
CA TYR A 172 -9.90 6.59 -7.15
C TYR A 172 -9.24 7.93 -7.50
N SER A 173 -7.97 8.14 -7.13
CA SER A 173 -7.22 9.34 -7.49
C SER A 173 -7.09 9.49 -9.01
N THR A 174 -6.80 8.38 -9.72
CA THR A 174 -6.69 8.37 -11.19
C THR A 174 -8.04 8.64 -11.85
N ALA A 175 -9.11 7.99 -11.38
CA ALA A 175 -10.47 8.27 -11.86
C ALA A 175 -10.85 9.74 -11.65
N SER A 176 -10.48 10.34 -10.50
CA SER A 176 -10.69 11.76 -10.18
C SER A 176 -9.98 12.71 -11.13
N LEU A 177 -8.67 12.48 -11.35
CA LEU A 177 -7.85 13.35 -12.20
C LEU A 177 -8.37 13.38 -13.63
N GLN A 178 -8.84 12.24 -14.14
CA GLN A 178 -9.45 12.15 -15.46
C GLN A 178 -10.80 12.86 -15.58
N ALA A 179 -11.56 12.97 -14.47
CA ALA A 179 -12.78 13.77 -14.45
C ALA A 179 -12.49 15.29 -14.43
N LYS A 180 -11.41 15.72 -13.75
CA LYS A 180 -11.07 17.14 -13.54
C LYS A 180 -10.33 17.82 -14.70
N THR A 181 -9.57 17.10 -15.53
CA THR A 181 -8.82 17.67 -16.67
C THR A 181 -9.67 18.03 -17.90
N GLY A 182 -11.00 17.85 -17.83
CA GLY A 182 -11.95 18.35 -18.83
C GLY A 182 -12.06 19.88 -18.84
N SER A 183 -11.19 20.55 -19.58
CA SER A 183 -11.25 22.00 -19.83
C SER A 183 -12.47 22.41 -20.66
N PRO A 184 -13.13 23.56 -20.40
CA PRO A 184 -14.37 23.97 -21.07
C PRO A 184 -14.19 24.55 -22.49
N ASN A 185 -12.98 24.57 -23.07
CA ASN A 185 -12.77 25.06 -24.43
C ASN A 185 -12.81 23.92 -25.47
N LYS A 186 -13.81 24.01 -26.36
CA LYS A 186 -14.10 23.13 -27.49
C LYS A 186 -12.87 22.89 -28.40
N SER A 187 -12.50 21.62 -28.59
CA SER A 187 -12.47 20.90 -29.88
C SER A 187 -11.69 19.58 -29.71
N SER A 188 -12.39 18.45 -29.88
CA SER A 188 -11.83 17.08 -30.02
C SER A 188 -10.77 16.64 -29.00
N GLY A 189 -11.18 15.89 -27.97
CA GLY A 189 -10.25 15.07 -27.18
C GLY A 189 -10.65 14.79 -25.73
N SER A 190 -11.48 13.75 -25.54
CA SER A 190 -11.54 12.84 -24.39
C SER A 190 -11.67 13.41 -22.96
N ARG A 191 -12.92 13.53 -22.48
CA ARG A 191 -13.26 13.27 -21.08
C ARG A 191 -13.40 11.74 -20.95
N CYS A 192 -12.50 11.03 -20.26
CA CYS A 192 -12.58 9.56 -20.12
C CYS A 192 -13.76 9.11 -19.24
N PHE A 193 -14.15 9.97 -18.29
CA PHE A 193 -15.42 9.87 -17.57
C PHE A 193 -16.35 11.04 -17.95
N ASP A 194 -16.39 11.39 -19.25
CA ASP A 194 -17.60 12.06 -19.76
C ASP A 194 -18.71 11.02 -19.80
N THR A 195 -19.94 11.51 -19.84
CA THR A 195 -21.21 10.87 -20.29
C THR A 195 -21.17 9.99 -21.57
N THR A 196 -19.98 9.63 -22.07
CA THR A 196 -19.80 8.47 -22.95
C THR A 196 -20.11 7.19 -22.18
N LYS A 197 -20.74 6.23 -22.88
CA LYS A 197 -21.07 4.90 -22.35
C LYS A 197 -19.90 4.19 -21.61
N HIS A 198 -18.65 4.46 -22.01
CA HIS A 198 -17.45 3.85 -21.42
C HIS A 198 -17.15 4.35 -20.00
N GLY A 199 -17.33 5.66 -19.76
CA GLY A 199 -17.14 6.28 -18.46
C GLY A 199 -18.22 5.88 -17.47
N GLU A 200 -19.49 5.87 -17.90
CA GLU A 200 -20.64 5.52 -17.06
C GLU A 200 -20.57 4.06 -16.54
N GLU A 201 -20.13 3.12 -17.37
CA GLU A 201 -19.99 1.71 -16.98
C GLU A 201 -18.80 1.49 -16.03
N ALA A 202 -17.64 2.10 -16.30
CA ALA A 202 -16.48 2.03 -15.42
C ALA A 202 -16.74 2.71 -14.05
N GLU A 203 -17.46 3.84 -14.06
CA GLU A 203 -17.91 4.53 -12.86
C GLU A 203 -18.94 3.69 -12.10
N GLY A 204 -19.83 2.99 -12.80
CA GLY A 204 -20.80 2.06 -12.21
C GLY A 204 -20.13 0.96 -11.39
N ALA A 205 -19.08 0.33 -11.94
CA ALA A 205 -18.33 -0.71 -11.23
C ALA A 205 -17.64 -0.16 -9.96
N LEU A 206 -16.95 0.99 -10.05
CA LEU A 206 -16.33 1.64 -8.88
C LEU A 206 -17.39 2.03 -7.85
N SER A 207 -18.46 2.66 -8.30
CA SER A 207 -19.58 3.08 -7.48
C SER A 207 -20.14 1.91 -6.68
N THR A 208 -20.37 0.74 -7.26
CA THR A 208 -20.90 -0.40 -6.48
C THR A 208 -19.99 -0.84 -5.33
N ALA A 209 -18.68 -0.57 -5.40
CA ALA A 209 -17.70 -0.99 -4.40
C ALA A 209 -17.36 0.04 -3.31
N VAL A 210 -17.75 1.32 -3.50
CA VAL A 210 -17.37 2.44 -2.60
C VAL A 210 -17.64 2.12 -1.13
N GLU A 211 -18.86 1.68 -0.79
CA GLU A 211 -19.23 1.43 0.61
C GLU A 211 -18.47 0.24 1.22
N SER A 212 -18.25 -0.82 0.43
CA SER A 212 -17.45 -1.97 0.86
C SER A 212 -15.99 -1.59 1.13
N PHE A 213 -15.40 -0.80 0.22
CA PHE A 213 -14.05 -0.29 0.41
C PHE A 213 -13.96 0.69 1.57
N ALA A 214 -14.91 1.61 1.73
CA ALA A 214 -14.94 2.54 2.85
C ALA A 214 -14.95 1.80 4.20
N ALA A 215 -15.85 0.82 4.35
CA ALA A 215 -15.93 0.01 5.56
C ALA A 215 -14.63 -0.78 5.82
N THR A 216 -14.05 -1.37 4.78
CA THR A 216 -12.82 -2.15 4.91
C THR A 216 -11.62 -1.26 5.25
N LEU A 217 -11.47 -0.12 4.57
CA LEU A 217 -10.39 0.85 4.85
C LEU A 217 -10.55 1.48 6.24
N GLU A 218 -11.78 1.73 6.69
CA GLU A 218 -12.04 2.18 8.07
C GLU A 218 -11.60 1.15 9.12
N ASN A 219 -11.70 -0.15 8.82
CA ASN A 219 -11.16 -1.18 9.70
C ASN A 219 -9.62 -1.21 9.64
N LEU A 220 -9.03 -1.12 8.44
CA LEU A 220 -7.57 -1.15 8.25
C LEU A 220 -6.86 0.09 8.84
N MET A 221 -7.50 1.26 8.85
CA MET A 221 -6.94 2.47 9.49
C MET A 221 -6.78 2.30 11.01
N GLN A 222 -7.37 1.26 11.61
CA GLN A 222 -7.27 0.96 13.04
C GLN A 222 -6.34 -0.24 13.31
N ASP A 223 -5.67 -0.79 12.29
CA ASP A 223 -4.77 -1.94 12.40
C ASP A 223 -3.56 -1.59 13.28
N ASN A 224 -2.87 -2.59 13.81
CA ASN A 224 -1.70 -2.38 14.63
C ASN A 224 -0.43 -2.06 13.85
N ILE A 225 -0.41 -2.33 12.55
CA ILE A 225 0.69 -2.02 11.65
C ILE A 225 0.60 -0.54 11.23
N PRO A 226 1.57 0.31 11.58
CA PRO A 226 1.50 1.74 11.29
C PRO A 226 1.43 2.10 9.80
N SER A 227 2.12 1.37 8.91
CA SER A 227 2.06 1.64 7.47
C SER A 227 0.65 1.38 6.92
N LEU A 228 0.05 0.25 7.31
CA LEU A 228 -1.31 -0.11 6.94
C LEU A 228 -2.33 0.92 7.43
N ARG A 229 -2.17 1.46 8.65
CA ARG A 229 -3.02 2.55 9.12
C ARG A 229 -2.93 3.77 8.21
N ARG A 230 -1.71 4.22 7.91
CA ARG A 230 -1.46 5.39 7.08
C ARG A 230 -2.01 5.22 5.67
N ASP A 231 -1.74 4.09 5.03
CA ASP A 231 -2.11 3.86 3.65
C ASP A 231 -3.62 3.63 3.49
N ALA A 232 -4.25 2.94 4.46
CA ALA A 232 -5.71 2.84 4.51
C ALA A 232 -6.37 4.20 4.72
N ALA A 233 -5.83 5.03 5.62
CA ALA A 233 -6.33 6.37 5.86
C ALA A 233 -6.16 7.30 4.63
N ALA A 234 -5.05 7.20 3.91
CA ALA A 234 -4.84 7.95 2.67
C ALA A 234 -5.83 7.51 1.57
N ALA A 235 -6.04 6.20 1.40
CA ALA A 235 -7.01 5.67 0.45
C ALA A 235 -8.46 6.04 0.81
N LEU A 236 -8.80 6.05 2.10
CA LEU A 236 -10.12 6.47 2.58
C LEU A 236 -10.36 7.97 2.38
N ALA A 237 -9.32 8.79 2.53
CA ALA A 237 -9.39 10.21 2.19
C ALA A 237 -9.68 10.42 0.70
N GLU A 238 -8.93 9.74 -0.19
CA GLU A 238 -9.19 9.77 -1.64
C GLU A 238 -10.62 9.32 -1.96
N LEU A 239 -11.08 8.23 -1.36
CA LEU A 239 -12.44 7.73 -1.56
C LEU A 239 -13.49 8.75 -1.12
N ALA A 240 -13.34 9.37 0.05
CA ALA A 240 -14.28 10.34 0.59
C ALA A 240 -14.33 11.65 -0.21
N GLU A 241 -13.18 12.12 -0.69
CA GLU A 241 -13.12 13.32 -1.53
C GLU A 241 -13.72 13.08 -2.92
N ASN A 242 -13.65 11.85 -3.42
CA ASN A 242 -14.24 11.48 -4.70
C ASN A 242 -15.72 11.09 -4.61
N GLN A 243 -16.18 10.62 -3.45
CA GLN A 243 -17.54 10.10 -3.22
C GLN A 243 -18.17 10.64 -1.91
N PRO A 244 -18.26 11.98 -1.74
CA PRO A 244 -18.67 12.59 -0.48
C PRO A 244 -20.14 12.33 -0.11
N SER A 245 -21.00 11.99 -1.08
CA SER A 245 -22.39 11.60 -0.84
C SER A 245 -22.54 10.22 -0.22
N ARG A 246 -21.47 9.41 -0.22
CA ARG A 246 -21.49 8.00 0.19
C ARG A 246 -20.52 7.69 1.31
N VAL A 247 -19.44 8.47 1.42
CA VAL A 247 -18.46 8.35 2.49
C VAL A 247 -18.41 9.66 3.26
N ASP A 248 -19.05 9.68 4.43
CA ASP A 248 -19.04 10.84 5.32
C ASP A 248 -17.74 10.88 6.13
N LEU A 249 -16.77 11.63 5.61
CA LEU A 249 -15.48 11.85 6.25
C LEU A 249 -15.61 12.45 7.66
N PHE A 250 -16.55 13.37 7.88
CA PHE A 250 -16.74 14.00 9.19
C PHE A 250 -17.28 12.99 10.20
N ALA A 251 -18.19 12.11 9.81
CA ALA A 251 -18.69 11.05 10.68
C ALA A 251 -17.57 10.09 11.12
N ILE A 252 -16.70 9.69 10.18
CA ILE A 252 -15.57 8.79 10.45
C ILE A 252 -14.57 9.45 11.41
N LEU A 253 -14.19 10.70 11.15
CA LEU A 253 -13.26 11.45 12.01
C LEU A 253 -13.82 11.68 13.42
N ARG A 254 -15.11 12.03 13.55
CA ARG A 254 -15.77 12.19 14.87
C ARG A 254 -15.77 10.89 15.67
N ARG A 255 -15.90 9.75 15.00
CA ARG A 255 -15.92 8.43 15.63
C ARG A 255 -14.54 8.01 16.17
N HIS A 256 -13.48 8.31 15.44
CA HIS A 256 -12.16 7.71 15.71
C HIS A 256 -11.12 8.67 16.28
N LEU A 257 -11.13 9.96 15.92
CA LEU A 257 -10.04 10.88 16.28
C LEU A 257 -9.88 11.01 17.80
N GLY A 258 -10.98 11.06 18.55
CA GLY A 258 -10.98 11.18 20.01
C GLY A 258 -10.77 9.89 20.79
N ALA A 259 -10.67 8.71 20.14
CA ALA A 259 -10.68 7.41 20.80
C ALA A 259 -9.56 7.25 21.85
N ALA A 260 -8.39 7.87 21.67
CA ALA A 260 -7.28 7.83 22.63
C ALA A 260 -7.64 8.34 24.04
N HIS A 261 -8.70 9.15 24.19
CA HIS A 261 -9.21 9.54 25.52
C HIS A 261 -9.70 8.33 26.34
N GLU A 262 -10.13 7.26 25.67
CA GLU A 262 -10.60 6.02 26.28
C GLU A 262 -9.46 5.02 26.56
N GLN A 263 -8.23 5.35 26.18
CA GLN A 263 -7.08 4.47 26.33
C GLN A 263 -6.72 4.27 27.80
N SER A 264 -6.61 3.02 28.24
CA SER A 264 -6.15 2.70 29.60
C SER A 264 -4.63 2.91 29.76
N PRO A 265 -4.12 3.15 30.99
CA PRO A 265 -2.69 3.30 31.26
C PRO A 265 -1.85 2.07 30.90
N ASN A 266 -2.41 0.88 31.08
CA ASN A 266 -1.75 -0.41 30.85
C ASN A 266 -1.75 -0.81 29.37
N SER A 267 -1.46 0.13 28.47
CA SER A 267 -1.32 -0.18 27.04
C SER A 267 -0.04 -0.99 26.83
N GLU A 268 -0.16 -2.32 26.77
CA GLU A 268 0.96 -3.19 26.42
C GLU A 268 1.22 -3.14 24.91
N SER A 269 2.50 -3.02 24.55
CA SER A 269 2.91 -3.22 23.17
C SER A 269 2.96 -4.72 22.97
N PHE A 270 2.14 -5.27 22.08
CA PHE A 270 2.16 -6.69 21.73
C PHE A 270 1.71 -7.67 22.83
N SER A 271 0.68 -7.35 23.62
CA SER A 271 0.14 -8.26 24.67
C SER A 271 -0.20 -9.67 24.15
N HIS A 272 -0.48 -9.81 22.85
CA HIS A 272 -0.85 -11.07 22.20
C HIS A 272 0.19 -11.58 21.18
N TYR A 273 1.39 -10.98 21.10
CA TYR A 273 2.43 -11.50 20.21
C TYR A 273 3.08 -12.73 20.83
N THR A 274 2.60 -13.90 20.43
CA THR A 274 3.35 -15.15 20.56
C THR A 274 4.31 -15.28 19.38
N PRO A 275 5.64 -15.20 19.61
CA PRO A 275 6.60 -15.46 18.55
C PRO A 275 6.46 -16.92 18.10
N SER A 276 6.06 -17.16 16.86
CA SER A 276 6.07 -18.51 16.28
C SER A 276 7.16 -18.60 15.22
N GLY A 277 8.19 -19.39 15.52
CA GLY A 277 9.24 -19.75 14.56
C GLY A 277 10.62 -19.87 15.21
N PRO A 278 11.54 -20.65 14.63
CA PRO A 278 12.90 -20.85 15.14
C PRO A 278 13.79 -19.60 15.02
N PHE A 279 13.27 -18.47 14.55
CA PHE A 279 14.01 -17.22 14.32
C PHE A 279 13.52 -16.06 15.20
N SER A 280 12.70 -16.32 16.21
CA SER A 280 11.92 -15.26 16.89
C SER A 280 12.36 -15.00 18.33
N VAL A 281 13.65 -14.76 18.54
CA VAL A 281 14.14 -13.92 19.63
C VAL A 281 15.33 -13.14 19.08
N PRO A 282 15.34 -11.79 19.07
CA PRO A 282 16.63 -11.12 19.08
C PRO A 282 17.27 -11.52 20.41
N ALA A 283 18.27 -12.41 20.36
CA ALA A 283 19.17 -12.58 21.49
C ALA A 283 19.56 -11.18 21.95
N LYS A 284 19.47 -10.96 23.27
CA LYS A 284 19.77 -9.69 23.94
C LYS A 284 20.93 -9.01 23.22
N LYS A 285 20.69 -7.85 22.60
CA LYS A 285 21.71 -7.11 21.82
C LYS A 285 22.98 -7.08 22.66
N VAL A 286 24.01 -7.79 22.22
CA VAL A 286 25.35 -7.64 22.81
C VAL A 286 25.77 -6.20 22.52
N SER A 287 26.33 -5.53 23.50
CA SER A 287 26.87 -4.16 23.37
C SER A 287 27.75 -4.08 22.13
N HIS A 288 27.68 -2.94 21.43
CA HIS A 288 28.44 -2.68 20.20
C HIS A 288 29.97 -2.76 20.38
N GLU A 289 30.43 -2.85 21.64
CA GLU A 289 31.82 -2.93 22.06
C GLU A 289 32.39 -4.37 22.01
N ASP A 290 31.54 -5.41 21.99
CA ASP A 290 31.98 -6.82 21.98
C ASP A 290 31.71 -7.51 20.63
N TYR A 291 31.29 -6.75 19.61
CA TYR A 291 31.04 -7.29 18.27
C TYR A 291 32.34 -7.44 17.49
N VAL A 292 32.83 -8.69 17.40
CA VAL A 292 33.88 -9.07 16.45
C VAL A 292 33.19 -9.65 15.20
N PRO A 293 33.19 -8.96 14.06
CA PRO A 293 32.68 -9.53 12.82
C PRO A 293 33.54 -10.73 12.41
N PRO A 294 32.95 -11.88 12.03
CA PRO A 294 33.70 -12.96 11.39
C PRO A 294 34.25 -12.51 10.03
N ASP A 295 35.50 -12.86 9.73
CA ASP A 295 36.22 -12.45 8.50
C ASP A 295 35.72 -13.09 7.18
N GLU A 296 34.55 -13.75 7.17
CA GLU A 296 34.07 -14.48 5.98
C GLU A 296 32.58 -14.27 5.71
N VAL A 297 32.20 -13.08 5.21
CA VAL A 297 30.88 -12.90 4.59
C VAL A 297 30.94 -11.98 3.37
N SER A 298 31.78 -12.34 2.40
CA SER A 298 31.80 -11.73 1.06
C SER A 298 31.46 -12.79 0.03
N ASN A 299 30.47 -12.51 -0.85
CA ASN A 299 30.01 -13.34 -1.98
C ASN A 299 29.01 -14.49 -1.71
N GLN A 300 28.23 -14.46 -0.62
CA GLN A 300 27.08 -15.38 -0.53
C GLN A 300 25.81 -14.76 -1.11
N THR A 301 25.09 -15.53 -1.93
CA THR A 301 23.75 -15.17 -2.42
C THR A 301 22.79 -15.13 -1.23
N MET A 302 22.46 -13.93 -0.74
CA MET A 302 21.48 -13.76 0.33
C MET A 302 20.07 -14.02 -0.20
N TYR A 303 19.46 -15.11 0.27
CA TYR A 303 18.03 -15.36 0.06
C TYR A 303 17.24 -14.71 1.20
N SER A 304 16.39 -13.74 0.86
CA SER A 304 15.47 -13.13 1.83
C SER A 304 14.47 -14.17 2.34
N CYS A 305 14.42 -14.32 3.66
CA CYS A 305 13.65 -15.35 4.38
C CYS A 305 12.13 -15.29 4.18
N GLY A 306 11.59 -14.25 3.53
CA GLY A 306 10.14 -14.07 3.33
C GLY A 306 9.47 -15.03 2.34
N SER A 307 10.23 -15.77 1.51
CA SER A 307 9.67 -16.52 0.37
C SER A 307 9.39 -18.01 0.61
N LEU A 308 9.62 -18.53 1.82
CA LEU A 308 9.64 -19.98 2.10
C LEU A 308 8.38 -20.54 2.76
N ALA A 309 7.35 -19.74 3.03
CA ALA A 309 6.18 -20.22 3.77
C ALA A 309 4.95 -20.38 2.85
N PRO A 310 4.62 -21.60 2.40
CA PRO A 310 3.37 -21.88 1.68
C PRO A 310 2.17 -21.94 2.64
N LYS A 311 0.98 -21.49 2.20
CA LYS A 311 -0.32 -21.82 2.85
C LYS A 311 -0.38 -23.33 3.12
N THR A 312 -0.52 -23.71 4.38
CA THR A 312 -0.76 -25.11 4.76
C THR A 312 -2.25 -25.42 4.65
N HIS A 313 -2.73 -25.67 3.43
CA HIS A 313 -4.02 -26.35 3.23
C HIS A 313 -3.83 -27.86 3.37
N LEU A 314 -3.73 -28.34 4.61
CA LEU A 314 -3.92 -29.76 4.93
C LEU A 314 -5.13 -29.88 5.86
N GLY A 315 -6.27 -30.12 5.22
CA GLY A 315 -7.53 -30.38 5.88
C GLY A 315 -7.47 -31.60 6.82
N HIS A 316 -8.19 -31.44 7.91
CA HIS A 316 -8.80 -32.45 8.77
C HIS A 316 -8.04 -33.23 9.83
N LEU A 317 -6.70 -33.32 9.87
CA LEU A 317 -6.07 -34.11 10.94
C LEU A 317 -4.72 -33.53 11.38
N LYS A 318 -4.74 -32.46 12.20
CA LYS A 318 -3.84 -32.24 13.36
C LYS A 318 -4.08 -30.86 13.97
N LYS A 319 -3.98 -30.80 15.30
CA LYS A 319 -4.10 -29.62 16.17
C LYS A 319 -3.48 -28.36 15.55
N LYS A 320 -4.25 -27.26 15.59
CA LYS A 320 -3.87 -25.85 15.42
C LYS A 320 -2.36 -25.63 15.60
N SER A 321 -1.63 -25.59 14.50
CA SER A 321 -0.30 -24.97 14.46
C SER A 321 -0.47 -23.66 13.69
N PRO A 322 -0.10 -22.50 14.28
CA PRO A 322 -0.35 -21.20 13.68
C PRO A 322 0.48 -21.06 12.39
N GLY A 323 -0.10 -20.36 11.42
CA GLY A 323 0.40 -20.25 10.06
C GLY A 323 1.87 -19.87 9.98
N GLY A 324 2.63 -20.61 9.17
CA GLY A 324 3.97 -20.22 8.79
C GLY A 324 3.90 -19.03 7.84
N GLY A 325 4.42 -17.89 8.29
CA GLY A 325 4.66 -16.66 7.56
C GLY A 325 5.61 -15.78 8.40
N CYS A 326 6.44 -14.94 7.78
CA CYS A 326 7.46 -14.15 8.48
C CYS A 326 6.91 -13.09 9.45
N MET A 327 5.59 -12.98 9.61
CA MET A 327 4.98 -12.37 10.79
C MET A 327 3.73 -13.17 11.12
N ASN A 328 3.62 -13.59 12.37
CA ASN A 328 2.43 -14.24 12.94
C ASN A 328 1.34 -13.16 13.16
N CYS A 329 0.96 -12.43 12.11
CA CYS A 329 -0.11 -11.41 12.14
C CYS A 329 -1.50 -12.05 12.11
N SER A 330 -1.56 -13.34 11.78
CA SER A 330 -2.74 -14.20 11.82
C SER A 330 -2.62 -15.23 12.96
N SER A 331 -2.00 -14.86 14.08
CA SER A 331 -1.95 -15.70 15.27
C SER A 331 -3.35 -15.83 15.88
N GLY A 332 -4.21 -16.64 15.27
CA GLY A 332 -5.30 -17.42 15.88
C GLY A 332 -6.38 -16.73 16.73
N ASP A 333 -6.21 -15.47 17.08
CA ASP A 333 -7.17 -14.61 17.70
C ASP A 333 -7.76 -13.77 16.57
N GLU A 334 -8.92 -14.17 16.09
CA GLU A 334 -9.85 -13.36 15.31
C GLU A 334 -10.30 -12.07 16.07
N ASP A 335 -9.63 -11.72 17.17
CA ASP A 335 -10.08 -10.86 18.25
C ASP A 335 -8.98 -9.92 18.78
N ARG A 336 -7.92 -9.61 18.02
CA ARG A 336 -7.15 -8.40 18.38
C ARG A 336 -7.96 -7.17 17.99
N TYR A 337 -8.86 -6.77 18.87
CA TYR A 337 -9.56 -5.50 18.76
C TYR A 337 -8.56 -4.35 18.70
N ALA A 338 -8.74 -3.45 17.74
CA ALA A 338 -7.99 -2.20 17.67
C ALA A 338 -8.07 -1.47 19.01
N VAL A 339 -6.91 -1.15 19.60
CA VAL A 339 -6.88 -0.40 20.85
C VAL A 339 -7.16 1.07 20.58
N ALA A 340 -7.71 1.76 21.57
CA ALA A 340 -8.31 3.08 21.37
C ALA A 340 -7.31 4.11 20.81
N TRP A 341 -6.03 4.05 21.20
CA TRP A 341 -5.00 4.94 20.65
C TRP A 341 -4.67 4.66 19.17
N GLU A 342 -4.75 3.42 18.70
CA GLU A 342 -4.49 3.06 17.29
C GLU A 342 -5.56 3.64 16.37
N ARG A 343 -6.81 3.69 16.84
CA ARG A 343 -7.93 4.33 16.12
C ARG A 343 -7.70 5.83 15.96
N SER A 344 -7.28 6.51 17.03
CA SER A 344 -6.90 7.92 16.96
C SER A 344 -5.71 8.14 16.03
N ASP A 345 -4.69 7.27 16.08
CA ASP A 345 -3.50 7.38 15.24
C ASP A 345 -3.85 7.30 13.75
N GLY A 346 -4.64 6.31 13.34
CA GLY A 346 -5.15 6.24 11.97
C GLY A 346 -6.05 7.41 11.57
N ALA A 347 -6.87 7.92 12.50
CA ALA A 347 -7.70 9.09 12.24
C ALA A 347 -6.88 10.39 12.08
N VAL A 348 -5.72 10.49 12.73
CA VAL A 348 -4.75 11.57 12.49
C VAL A 348 -4.21 11.47 11.07
N ASP A 349 -3.82 10.28 10.61
CA ASP A 349 -3.41 10.06 9.22
C ASP A 349 -4.53 10.43 8.23
N LEU A 350 -5.79 10.09 8.54
CA LEU A 350 -6.96 10.39 7.70
C LEU A 350 -7.19 11.90 7.60
N LEU A 351 -7.20 12.60 8.74
CA LEU A 351 -7.36 14.05 8.79
C LEU A 351 -6.26 14.77 8.01
N ALA A 352 -5.00 14.36 8.19
CA ALA A 352 -3.87 14.95 7.49
C ALA A 352 -3.95 14.70 5.97
N SER A 353 -4.28 13.47 5.55
CA SER A 353 -4.43 13.12 4.14
C SER A 353 -5.57 13.91 3.48
N ALA A 354 -6.72 14.04 4.14
CA ALA A 354 -7.81 14.88 3.64
C ALA A 354 -7.42 16.36 3.54
N CYS A 355 -6.67 16.89 4.51
CA CYS A 355 -6.13 18.26 4.43
C CYS A 355 -5.19 18.46 3.24
N LEU A 356 -4.43 17.44 2.84
CA LEU A 356 -3.54 17.52 1.69
C LEU A 356 -4.33 17.53 0.37
N LEU A 357 -5.40 16.73 0.28
CA LEU A 357 -6.21 16.59 -0.93
C LEU A 357 -7.14 17.78 -1.21
N ARG A 358 -7.75 18.37 -0.17
CA ARG A 358 -8.74 19.46 -0.33
C ARG A 358 -8.11 20.77 -0.75
N SER A 359 -8.74 21.51 -1.67
CA SER A 359 -8.29 22.87 -2.03
C SER A 359 -8.28 23.82 -0.82
N ASP A 360 -9.32 23.76 0.02
CA ASP A 360 -9.42 24.49 1.30
C ASP A 360 -9.83 23.50 2.41
N PRO A 361 -8.94 23.20 3.37
CA PRO A 361 -9.22 22.29 4.49
C PRO A 361 -9.72 23.00 5.76
N SER A 362 -10.10 24.29 5.68
CA SER A 362 -10.46 25.09 6.86
C SER A 362 -11.61 24.47 7.66
N ASP A 363 -12.62 23.89 6.99
CA ASP A 363 -13.77 23.25 7.63
C ASP A 363 -13.37 22.03 8.48
N LEU A 364 -12.48 21.18 7.97
CA LEU A 364 -11.92 20.04 8.70
C LEU A 364 -11.09 20.50 9.89
N LEU A 365 -10.21 21.48 9.68
CA LEU A 365 -9.33 21.97 10.73
C LEU A 365 -10.14 22.63 11.86
N ASP A 366 -11.08 23.49 11.53
CA ASP A 366 -11.90 24.19 12.52
C ASP A 366 -12.75 23.19 13.33
N ALA A 367 -13.19 22.09 12.72
CA ALA A 367 -13.94 21.03 13.39
C ALA A 367 -13.08 20.13 14.28
N PHE A 368 -11.87 19.77 13.87
CA PHE A 368 -11.12 18.67 14.47
C PHE A 368 -9.81 19.05 15.18
N VAL A 369 -9.28 20.26 14.97
CA VAL A 369 -8.12 20.76 15.72
C VAL A 369 -8.34 20.73 17.24
N PRO A 370 -9.50 21.10 17.79
CA PRO A 370 -9.73 21.01 19.24
C PRO A 370 -9.58 19.57 19.78
N THR A 371 -10.07 18.57 19.04
CA THR A 371 -9.91 17.15 19.40
C THR A 371 -8.46 16.71 19.28
N LEU A 372 -7.77 17.13 18.21
CA LEU A 372 -6.34 16.86 17.99
C LEU A 372 -5.48 17.41 19.13
N GLU A 373 -5.76 18.64 19.58
CA GLU A 373 -5.13 19.23 20.76
C GLU A 373 -5.45 18.47 22.05
N GLY A 374 -6.67 17.96 22.19
CA GLY A 374 -7.10 17.15 23.33
C GLY A 374 -6.31 15.84 23.46
N ILE A 375 -6.18 15.09 22.36
CA ILE A 375 -5.44 13.83 22.36
C ILE A 375 -3.91 14.05 22.47
N PHE A 376 -3.39 15.19 21.98
CA PHE A 376 -1.96 15.52 22.11
C PHE A 376 -1.54 15.75 23.57
N LYS A 377 -2.46 16.20 24.44
CA LYS A 377 -2.19 16.38 25.89
C LYS A 377 -2.01 15.07 26.65
N LEU A 378 -2.45 13.95 26.09
CA LEU A 378 -2.45 12.67 26.81
C LEU A 378 -1.02 12.18 27.06
N SER A 379 -0.78 11.72 28.28
CA SER A 379 0.52 11.20 28.73
C SER A 379 0.39 9.95 29.60
N HIS A 380 -0.84 9.50 29.86
CA HIS A 380 -1.14 8.46 30.84
C HIS A 380 -0.93 7.03 30.34
N PHE A 381 -0.73 6.82 29.03
CA PHE A 381 -0.52 5.49 28.43
C PHE A 381 0.83 5.40 27.72
N LYS A 382 1.44 4.21 27.69
CA LYS A 382 2.81 3.99 27.17
C LYS A 382 3.02 4.49 25.74
N HIS A 383 2.04 4.31 24.86
CA HIS A 383 2.14 4.64 23.43
C HIS A 383 1.86 6.12 23.11
N ASN A 384 1.64 6.99 24.10
CA ASN A 384 1.31 8.40 23.86
C ASN A 384 2.38 9.13 23.02
N VAL A 385 3.64 8.73 23.17
CA VAL A 385 4.76 9.31 22.40
C VAL A 385 4.63 8.98 20.91
N ASN A 386 4.16 7.78 20.55
CA ASN A 386 3.94 7.40 19.16
C ASN A 386 2.84 8.25 18.53
N LEU A 387 1.70 8.41 19.22
CA LEU A 387 0.59 9.23 18.76
C LEU A 387 1.02 10.69 18.56
N LYS A 388 1.72 11.28 19.53
CA LYS A 388 2.27 12.64 19.42
C LYS A 388 3.23 12.78 18.23
N ARG A 389 4.09 11.78 18.01
CA ARG A 389 5.00 11.76 16.85
C ARG A 389 4.21 11.75 15.55
N THR A 390 3.21 10.88 15.40
CA THR A 390 2.35 10.84 14.21
C THR A 390 1.69 12.19 13.96
N ILE A 391 1.10 12.83 14.99
CA ILE A 391 0.50 14.16 14.88
C ILE A 391 1.51 15.17 14.34
N CYS A 392 2.71 15.25 14.92
CA CYS A 392 3.72 16.20 14.49
C CYS A 392 4.22 15.92 13.06
N GLU A 393 4.56 14.67 12.72
CA GLU A 393 5.05 14.32 11.39
C GLU A 393 4.01 14.61 10.31
N ARG A 394 2.77 14.14 10.51
CA ARG A 394 1.68 14.32 9.54
C ARG A 394 1.33 15.79 9.35
N PHE A 395 1.18 16.55 10.43
CA PHE A 395 0.84 17.97 10.30
C PHE A 395 2.04 18.83 9.88
N MET A 396 3.29 18.39 10.05
CA MET A 396 4.42 19.01 9.36
C MET A 396 4.29 18.89 7.84
N GLU A 397 3.88 17.73 7.33
CA GLU A 397 3.62 17.57 5.88
C GLU A 397 2.51 18.51 5.42
N VAL A 398 1.40 18.60 6.16
CA VAL A 398 0.32 19.54 5.83
C VAL A 398 0.82 20.99 5.86
N ILE A 399 1.57 21.41 6.88
CA ILE A 399 2.14 22.77 6.95
C ILE A 399 3.10 23.07 5.79
N ARG A 400 3.91 22.08 5.38
CA ARG A 400 4.86 22.25 4.26
C ARG A 400 4.11 22.44 2.95
N ALA A 401 3.02 21.69 2.74
CA ALA A 401 2.16 21.86 1.58
C ALA A 401 1.30 23.13 1.65
N ARG A 402 0.91 23.55 2.86
CA ARG A 402 -0.08 24.60 3.15
C ARG A 402 0.36 25.49 4.33
N PRO A 403 1.29 26.44 4.12
CA PRO A 403 1.77 27.30 5.19
C PRO A 403 0.68 28.12 5.90
N GLU A 404 -0.42 28.42 5.22
CA GLU A 404 -1.56 29.18 5.72
C GLU A 404 -2.33 28.50 6.87
N ILE A 405 -2.17 27.18 7.05
CA ILE A 405 -2.84 26.45 8.14
C ILE A 405 -2.10 26.56 9.48
N ARG A 406 -0.84 27.05 9.48
CA ARG A 406 0.01 27.17 10.69
C ARG A 406 -0.68 27.84 11.88
N PRO A 407 -1.40 28.97 11.74
CA PRO A 407 -2.00 29.65 12.88
C PRO A 407 -3.02 28.78 13.62
N ARG A 408 -3.68 27.84 12.91
CA ARG A 408 -4.67 26.93 13.48
C ARG A 408 -4.04 25.88 14.40
N LEU A 409 -2.75 25.59 14.27
CA LEU A 409 -2.05 24.57 15.07
C LEU A 409 -1.30 25.16 16.28
N GLY A 410 -1.65 26.40 16.68
CA GLY A 410 -0.97 27.14 17.74
C GLY A 410 -0.98 26.42 19.09
N GLY A 411 -2.07 25.74 19.46
CA GLY A 411 -2.14 25.01 20.73
C GLY A 411 -1.26 23.77 20.76
N ILE A 412 -1.15 23.03 19.64
CA ILE A 412 -0.21 21.90 19.51
C ILE A 412 1.24 22.40 19.59
N ARG A 413 1.57 23.51 18.91
CA ARG A 413 2.90 24.12 18.98
C ARG A 413 3.27 24.51 20.41
N LYS A 414 2.34 25.13 21.15
CA LYS A 414 2.54 25.50 22.56
C LYS A 414 2.84 24.26 23.42
N GLN A 415 2.07 23.19 23.25
CA GLN A 415 2.29 21.93 23.98
C GLN A 415 3.62 21.27 23.62
N CYS A 416 4.06 21.34 22.37
CA CYS A 416 5.41 20.88 21.98
C CYS A 416 6.51 21.65 22.72
N LEU A 417 6.37 22.98 22.84
CA LEU A 417 7.33 23.82 23.57
C LEU A 417 7.39 23.46 25.06
N GLU A 418 6.25 23.22 25.69
CA GLU A 418 6.16 22.77 27.09
C GLU A 418 6.87 21.41 27.28
N LEU A 419 6.59 20.44 26.41
CA LEU A 419 7.26 19.13 26.44
C LEU A 419 8.78 19.23 26.25
N LEU A 420 9.25 20.11 25.36
CA LEU A 420 10.69 20.34 25.15
C LEU A 420 11.36 20.90 26.42
N GLN A 421 10.68 21.78 27.16
CA GLN A 421 11.17 22.35 28.42
C GLN A 421 11.20 21.32 29.56
N ASP A 422 10.18 20.46 29.66
CA ASP A 422 10.07 19.44 30.72
C ASP A 422 10.99 18.23 30.50
N SER A 423 11.38 17.96 29.25
CA SER A 423 12.10 16.75 28.83
C SER A 423 13.54 16.60 29.32
N ALA A 424 14.03 17.44 30.23
CA ALA A 424 15.37 17.36 30.82
C ALA A 424 15.60 16.09 31.69
N SER A 425 14.65 15.15 31.77
CA SER A 425 14.62 14.06 32.76
C SER A 425 14.42 12.63 32.24
N ASN A 426 14.17 12.37 30.94
CA ASN A 426 14.00 11.00 30.43
C ASN A 426 14.47 10.84 28.96
N GLU A 427 15.58 10.16 28.71
CA GLU A 427 16.49 10.48 27.59
C GLU A 427 16.20 9.76 26.25
N GLU A 428 15.68 8.53 26.27
CA GLU A 428 15.68 7.67 25.06
C GLU A 428 14.42 7.83 24.19
N ASN A 429 13.22 7.90 24.78
CA ASN A 429 11.97 8.12 24.05
C ASN A 429 11.74 9.59 23.65
N LEU A 430 12.38 10.52 24.36
CA LEU A 430 12.31 11.94 24.05
C LEU A 430 13.30 12.34 22.94
N ARG A 431 14.31 11.54 22.61
CA ARG A 431 15.30 11.92 21.59
C ARG A 431 14.70 12.00 20.18
N THR A 432 13.90 11.01 19.77
CA THR A 432 13.20 11.04 18.48
C THR A 432 12.02 12.02 18.50
N ALA A 433 11.29 12.10 19.61
CA ALA A 433 10.20 13.06 19.77
C ALA A 433 10.71 14.51 19.76
N ARG A 434 11.88 14.80 20.35
CA ARG A 434 12.54 16.12 20.30
C ARG A 434 12.84 16.54 18.88
N LEU A 435 13.38 15.66 18.04
CA LEU A 435 13.64 16.00 16.63
C LEU A 435 12.34 16.40 15.91
N CYS A 436 11.28 15.60 16.05
CA CYS A 436 9.99 15.90 15.44
C CYS A 436 9.34 17.17 16.03
N PHE A 437 9.46 17.40 17.33
CA PHE A 437 8.88 18.56 18.02
C PHE A 437 9.65 19.85 17.72
N GLU A 438 10.98 19.80 17.68
CA GLU A 438 11.81 20.94 17.32
C GLU A 438 11.57 21.36 15.87
N ASP A 439 11.51 20.40 14.95
CA ASP A 439 11.21 20.69 13.54
C ASP A 439 9.80 21.27 13.39
N PHE A 440 8.81 20.68 14.06
CA PHE A 440 7.43 21.20 14.07
C PHE A 440 7.38 22.62 14.63
N VAL A 441 8.03 22.87 15.78
CA VAL A 441 8.10 24.19 16.41
C VAL A 441 8.79 25.20 15.51
N ARG A 442 9.92 24.86 14.88
CA ARG A 442 10.65 25.75 13.97
C ARG A 442 9.79 26.12 12.77
N VAL A 443 9.18 25.14 12.12
CA VAL A 443 8.33 25.36 10.94
C VAL A 443 7.07 26.17 11.31
N ALA A 444 6.49 25.91 12.48
CA ALA A 444 5.33 26.64 13.00
C ALA A 444 5.69 28.01 13.62
N ALA A 445 6.98 28.35 13.76
CA ALA A 445 7.47 29.62 14.31
C ALA A 445 7.73 30.70 13.25
N VAL A 446 7.92 30.34 11.99
CA VAL A 446 8.21 31.32 10.92
C VAL A 446 6.94 32.12 10.60
N PRO A 447 6.96 33.47 10.69
CA PRO A 447 5.84 34.31 10.29
C PRO A 447 5.44 34.02 8.84
N ALA A 448 4.14 33.98 8.55
CA ALA A 448 3.66 33.97 7.17
C ALA A 448 4.08 35.32 6.53
N SER A 449 5.04 35.28 5.62
CA SER A 449 5.50 36.43 4.84
C SER A 449 4.49 36.81 3.77
#